data_AF-A0A8R2HB32-F1
#
_entry.id   AF-A0A8R2HB32-F1
#
_cell.length_a   1.000
_cell.length_b   1.000
_cell.length_c   1.000
_cell.angle_alpha   90.00
_cell.angle_beta   90.00
_cell.angle_gamma   90.00
#
_symmetry.space_group_name_H-M   'P 1'
#
loop_
_entity.id
_entity.type
_entity.pdbx_description
1 polymer ?
#
loop_
_entity_poly.entity_id
_entity_poly.type
_entity_poly.pdbx_seq_one_letter_code
_entity_poly.pdbx_strand_id
1 'polypeptide(L)'
;MSAKAATLEGRIQQHWDQLSSHEQRLADVLLAAPGQLAMNTATELAQSAGVSKATTTRFFRHLGYESYEAARRQAREMQSSGSPLYLQAVPTASPLASIMQQHLEKEIANLVNSYRTLDSEQLQQAVSAIAQSRRVVVMGWRHSQTIAQLIYRDLVHIHPDVRLLPRPGDSLAEHLAALNQQDVVICVGCVVACLRWKRR
;
A
#
# COMPACT_ATOMS: atom_id res chain seq x y z
N MET A 1 3.82 -1.23 18.13
CA MET A 1 4.81 -1.05 17.03
C MET A 1 5.13 -2.42 16.44
N SER A 2 4.28 -2.93 15.55
CA SER A 2 4.57 -4.21 14.87
C SER A 2 5.59 -3.94 13.78
N ALA A 3 6.74 -4.62 13.86
CA ALA A 3 7.80 -4.55 12.87
C ALA A 3 7.28 -5.10 11.54
N LYS A 4 6.61 -4.23 10.78
CA LYS A 4 6.36 -4.37 9.35
C LYS A 4 7.70 -4.76 8.76
N ALA A 5 7.86 -6.00 8.30
CA ALA A 5 9.09 -6.44 7.65
C ALA A 5 9.47 -5.36 6.64
N ALA A 6 10.56 -4.63 6.92
CA ALA A 6 10.80 -3.36 6.25
C ALA A 6 10.84 -3.63 4.75
N THR A 7 9.84 -3.10 4.04
CA THR A 7 9.70 -3.33 2.60
C THR A 7 10.89 -2.71 1.89
N LEU A 8 11.20 -3.19 0.68
CA LEU A 8 12.33 -2.66 -0.09
C LEU A 8 12.24 -1.14 -0.22
N GLU A 9 11.05 -0.60 -0.50
CA GLU A 9 10.81 0.84 -0.65
C GLU A 9 11.04 1.58 0.68
N GLY A 10 10.58 1.00 1.80
CA GLY A 10 10.79 1.57 3.13
C GLY A 10 12.28 1.68 3.46
N ARG A 11 13.06 0.63 3.15
CA ARG A 11 14.52 0.63 3.34
C ARG A 11 15.21 1.64 2.44
N ILE A 12 14.82 1.72 1.17
CA ILE A 12 15.36 2.71 0.23
C ILE A 12 15.11 4.14 0.72
N GLN A 13 13.89 4.43 1.18
CA GLN A 13 13.55 5.76 1.71
C GLN A 13 14.36 6.10 2.97
N GLN A 14 14.56 5.13 3.87
CA GLN A 14 15.33 5.33 5.10
C GLN A 14 16.81 5.62 4.86
N HIS A 15 17.40 5.03 3.82
CA HIS A 15 18.82 5.18 3.51
C HIS A 15 19.10 6.16 2.36
N TRP A 16 18.09 6.84 1.82
CA TRP A 16 18.20 7.63 0.58
C TRP A 16 19.35 8.63 0.58
N ASP A 17 19.51 9.39 1.66
CA ASP A 17 20.55 10.42 1.81
C ASP A 17 21.96 9.84 1.94
N GLN A 18 22.08 8.55 2.23
CA GLN A 18 23.35 7.82 2.37
C GLN A 18 23.75 7.09 1.09
N LEU A 19 22.86 7.02 0.09
CA LEU A 19 23.13 6.36 -1.18
C LEU A 19 24.04 7.23 -2.06
N SER A 20 25.04 6.61 -2.67
CA SER A 20 25.83 7.25 -3.72
C SER A 20 24.99 7.55 -4.97
N SER A 21 25.49 8.41 -5.86
CA SER A 21 24.79 8.78 -7.10
C SER A 21 24.47 7.58 -8.01
N HIS A 22 25.30 6.54 -8.00
CA HIS A 22 25.03 5.29 -8.72
C HIS A 22 24.00 4.42 -8.00
N GLU A 23 24.01 4.38 -6.68
CA GLU A 23 23.01 3.65 -5.88
C GLU A 23 21.64 4.32 -5.95
N GLN A 24 21.57 5.65 -6.01
CA GLN A 24 20.33 6.39 -6.22
C GLN A 24 19.69 6.06 -7.58
N ARG A 25 20.48 5.93 -8.66
CA ARG A 25 19.94 5.47 -9.96
C ARG A 25 19.35 4.07 -9.87
N LEU A 26 20.03 3.16 -9.18
CA LEU A 26 19.53 1.80 -8.96
C LEU A 26 18.23 1.82 -8.12
N ALA A 27 18.19 2.66 -7.09
CA ALA A 27 16.99 2.88 -6.28
C ALA A 27 15.83 3.45 -7.10
N ASP A 28 16.08 4.42 -7.98
CA ASP A 28 15.05 4.98 -8.88
C ASP A 28 14.46 3.91 -9.82
N VAL A 29 15.30 3.06 -10.42
CA VAL A 29 14.83 1.94 -11.27
C VAL A 29 13.96 0.98 -10.45
N LEU A 30 14.38 0.63 -9.23
CA LEU A 30 13.64 -0.28 -8.36
C LEU A 30 12.33 0.33 -7.84
N LEU A 31 12.31 1.61 -7.47
CA LEU A 31 11.10 2.29 -7.01
C LEU A 31 10.08 2.48 -8.15
N ALA A 32 10.54 2.61 -9.39
CA ALA A 32 9.67 2.70 -10.56
C ALA A 32 8.99 1.36 -10.88
N ALA A 33 9.67 0.23 -10.66
CA ALA A 33 9.12 -1.10 -10.92
C ALA A 33 9.67 -2.16 -9.94
N PRO A 34 9.19 -2.21 -8.69
CA PRO A 34 9.70 -3.14 -7.66
C PRO A 34 9.60 -4.62 -8.06
N GLY A 35 8.58 -4.98 -8.85
CA GLY A 35 8.41 -6.32 -9.41
C GLY A 35 9.58 -6.83 -10.26
N GLN A 36 10.39 -5.93 -10.86
CA GLN A 36 11.57 -6.34 -11.64
C GLN A 36 12.61 -7.08 -10.79
N LEU A 37 12.70 -6.77 -9.48
CA LEU A 37 13.61 -7.45 -8.57
C LEU A 37 13.31 -8.95 -8.45
N ALA A 38 12.03 -9.33 -8.50
CA ALA A 38 11.63 -10.74 -8.44
C ALA A 38 12.07 -11.51 -9.70
N MET A 39 12.03 -10.86 -10.85
CA MET A 39 12.25 -11.48 -12.16
C MET A 39 13.73 -11.48 -12.57
N ASN A 40 14.44 -10.37 -12.37
CA ASN A 40 15.79 -10.16 -12.88
C ASN A 40 16.89 -10.74 -11.99
N THR A 41 18.03 -11.05 -12.59
CA THR A 41 19.29 -11.31 -11.91
C THR A 41 19.99 -10.01 -11.51
N ALA A 42 20.95 -10.08 -10.59
CA ALA A 42 21.74 -8.92 -10.18
C ALA A 42 22.46 -8.25 -11.37
N THR A 43 22.83 -9.02 -12.41
CA THR A 43 23.50 -8.49 -13.60
C THR A 43 22.53 -7.71 -14.49
N GLU A 44 21.34 -8.26 -14.74
CA GLU A 44 20.31 -7.60 -15.56
C GLU A 44 19.81 -6.32 -14.89
N LEU A 45 19.64 -6.34 -13.56
CA LEU A 45 19.27 -5.15 -12.81
C LEU A 45 20.39 -4.09 -12.80
N ALA A 46 21.65 -4.52 -12.74
CA ALA A 46 22.78 -3.60 -12.86
C ALA A 46 22.81 -2.91 -14.23
N GLN A 47 22.55 -3.69 -15.30
CA GLN A 47 22.51 -3.18 -16.66
C GLN A 47 21.36 -2.19 -16.87
N SER A 48 20.16 -2.47 -16.35
CA SER A 48 19.01 -1.56 -16.48
C SER A 48 19.22 -0.22 -15.77
N ALA A 49 19.96 -0.22 -14.65
CA ALA A 49 20.33 0.98 -13.91
C ALA A 49 21.63 1.66 -14.40
N GLY A 50 22.35 1.07 -15.37
CA GLY A 50 23.63 1.58 -15.86
C GLY A 50 24.73 1.58 -14.80
N VAL A 51 24.75 0.56 -13.93
CA VAL A 51 25.72 0.39 -12.84
C VAL A 51 26.44 -0.95 -12.94
N SER A 52 27.51 -1.13 -12.15
CA SER A 52 28.21 -2.40 -12.07
C SER A 52 27.47 -3.43 -11.21
N LYS A 53 27.69 -4.73 -11.45
CA LYS A 53 27.19 -5.82 -10.60
C LYS A 53 27.68 -5.69 -9.15
N ALA A 54 28.90 -5.19 -8.96
CA ALA A 54 29.47 -4.94 -7.64
C ALA A 54 28.71 -3.82 -6.90
N THR A 55 28.36 -2.73 -7.60
CA THR A 55 27.52 -1.65 -7.07
C THR A 55 26.16 -2.18 -6.64
N THR A 56 25.53 -3.03 -7.46
CA THR A 56 24.22 -3.63 -7.15
C THR A 56 24.27 -4.49 -5.89
N THR A 57 25.33 -5.29 -5.72
CA THR A 57 25.48 -6.13 -4.51
C THR A 57 25.73 -5.30 -3.26
N ARG A 58 26.55 -4.23 -3.36
CA ARG A 58 26.79 -3.29 -2.25
C ARG A 58 25.52 -2.55 -1.86
N PHE A 59 24.73 -2.11 -2.82
CA PHE A 59 23.44 -1.45 -2.59
C PHE A 59 22.52 -2.27 -1.68
N PHE A 60 22.27 -3.55 -2.02
CA PHE A 60 21.39 -4.38 -1.18
C PHE A 60 21.97 -4.64 0.22
N ARG A 61 23.30 -4.75 0.35
CA ARG A 61 23.95 -4.81 1.66
C ARG A 61 23.79 -3.52 2.46
N HIS A 62 23.90 -2.36 1.80
CA HIS A 62 23.67 -1.05 2.40
C HIS A 62 22.25 -0.94 2.95
N LEU A 63 21.25 -1.43 2.21
CA LEU A 63 19.85 -1.49 2.65
C LEU A 63 19.57 -2.52 3.75
N GLY A 64 20.59 -3.24 4.24
CA GLY A 64 20.48 -4.22 5.31
C GLY A 64 19.96 -5.60 4.85
N TYR A 65 20.16 -5.96 3.57
CA TYR A 65 19.99 -7.34 3.12
C TYR A 65 21.30 -8.11 3.16
N GLU A 66 21.22 -9.40 3.51
CA GLU A 66 22.38 -10.29 3.51
C GLU A 66 22.95 -10.50 2.10
N SER A 67 22.07 -10.53 1.10
CA SER A 67 22.43 -10.73 -0.31
C SER A 67 21.35 -10.21 -1.26
N TYR A 68 21.69 -10.11 -2.55
CA TYR A 68 20.72 -9.88 -3.62
C TYR A 68 19.59 -10.92 -3.60
N GLU A 69 19.92 -12.20 -3.39
CA GLU A 69 18.94 -13.28 -3.37
C GLU A 69 17.96 -13.17 -2.18
N ALA A 70 18.41 -12.63 -1.05
CA ALA A 70 17.52 -12.33 0.08
C ALA A 70 16.50 -11.24 -0.30
N ALA A 71 16.95 -10.17 -0.96
CA ALA A 71 16.06 -9.11 -1.45
C ALA A 71 15.10 -9.61 -2.54
N ARG A 72 15.59 -10.44 -3.48
CA ARG A 72 14.79 -11.08 -4.53
C ARG A 72 13.73 -12.02 -3.98
N ARG A 73 14.02 -12.75 -2.91
CA ARG A 73 13.06 -13.60 -2.21
C ARG A 73 11.94 -12.78 -1.59
N GLN A 74 12.27 -11.69 -0.88
CA GLN A 74 11.25 -10.79 -0.33
C GLN A 74 10.38 -10.18 -1.45
N ALA A 75 10.97 -9.80 -2.58
CA ALA A 75 10.20 -9.31 -3.73
C ALA A 75 9.23 -10.35 -4.30
N ARG A 76 9.63 -11.63 -4.35
CA ARG A 76 8.74 -12.74 -4.76
C ARG A 76 7.62 -12.98 -3.76
N GLU A 77 7.90 -12.87 -2.46
CA GLU A 77 6.89 -12.94 -1.41
C GLU A 77 5.87 -11.80 -1.56
N MET A 78 6.34 -10.57 -1.84
CA MET A 78 5.47 -9.41 -2.08
C MET A 78 4.65 -9.52 -3.38
N GLN A 79 5.18 -10.15 -4.43
CA GLN A 79 4.42 -10.50 -5.63
C GLN A 79 3.35 -11.55 -5.31
N SER A 80 3.70 -12.53 -4.47
CA SER A 80 2.76 -13.57 -4.05
C SER A 80 1.63 -13.01 -3.17
N SER A 81 1.89 -11.99 -2.35
CA SER A 81 0.88 -11.34 -1.50
C SER A 81 -0.10 -10.44 -2.28
N GLY A 82 0.10 -10.27 -3.59
CA GLY A 82 -0.81 -9.49 -4.45
C GLY A 82 -0.56 -7.98 -4.42
N SER A 83 0.61 -7.54 -3.93
CA SER A 83 0.98 -6.12 -3.97
C SER A 83 0.99 -5.62 -5.43
N PRO A 84 0.16 -4.63 -5.80
CA PRO A 84 0.10 -4.12 -7.18
C PRO A 84 1.46 -3.61 -7.71
N LEU A 85 2.35 -3.18 -6.80
CA LEU A 85 3.71 -2.72 -7.12
C LEU A 85 4.65 -3.85 -7.56
N TYR A 86 4.36 -5.09 -7.14
CA TYR A 86 5.16 -6.27 -7.42
C TYR A 86 4.50 -7.21 -8.43
N LEU A 87 3.24 -6.96 -8.80
CA LEU A 87 2.54 -7.67 -9.86
C LEU A 87 3.07 -7.24 -11.24
N GLN A 88 4.25 -7.73 -11.61
CA GLN A 88 4.60 -7.91 -13.01
C GLN A 88 4.18 -9.31 -13.46
N ALA A 89 3.72 -9.39 -14.71
CA ALA A 89 2.91 -10.46 -15.30
C ALA A 89 3.13 -11.84 -14.66
N VAL A 90 2.04 -12.42 -14.14
CA VAL A 90 1.96 -13.85 -13.89
C VAL A 90 2.45 -14.54 -15.16
N PRO A 91 3.39 -15.51 -15.09
CA PRO A 91 3.85 -16.22 -16.27
C PRO A 91 2.64 -16.70 -17.07
N THR A 92 2.53 -16.27 -18.32
CA THR A 92 1.41 -16.55 -19.24
C THR A 92 1.18 -18.03 -19.53
N ALA A 93 1.99 -18.91 -18.94
CA ALA A 93 1.99 -20.36 -19.12
C ALA A 93 1.27 -21.16 -18.01
N SER A 94 0.78 -20.52 -16.94
CA SER A 94 0.04 -21.25 -15.89
C SER A 94 -1.39 -21.55 -16.33
N PRO A 95 -1.89 -22.79 -16.18
CA PRO A 95 -3.30 -23.11 -16.43
C PRO A 95 -4.23 -22.23 -15.59
N LEU A 96 -5.35 -21.77 -16.18
CA LEU A 96 -6.32 -20.90 -15.51
C LEU A 96 -6.79 -21.46 -14.17
N ALA A 97 -7.00 -22.78 -14.09
CA ALA A 97 -7.40 -23.47 -12.86
C ALA A 97 -6.38 -23.28 -11.71
N SER A 98 -5.09 -23.34 -12.02
CA SER A 98 -4.03 -23.10 -11.04
C SER A 98 -4.01 -21.63 -10.58
N ILE A 99 -4.26 -20.68 -11.50
CA ILE A 99 -4.34 -19.25 -11.17
C ILE A 99 -5.54 -18.98 -10.24
N MET A 100 -6.70 -19.57 -10.54
CA MET A 100 -7.90 -19.45 -9.70
C MET A 100 -7.67 -20.01 -8.30
N GLN A 101 -7.08 -21.20 -8.19
CA GLN A 101 -6.77 -21.83 -6.91
C GLN A 101 -5.80 -20.96 -6.09
N GLN A 102 -4.72 -20.48 -6.70
CA GLN A 102 -3.77 -19.57 -6.05
C GLN A 102 -4.42 -18.25 -5.63
N HIS A 103 -5.36 -17.71 -6.42
CA HIS A 103 -6.07 -16.51 -6.05
C HIS A 103 -6.96 -16.73 -4.82
N LEU A 104 -7.72 -17.83 -4.78
CA LEU A 104 -8.55 -18.18 -3.64
C LEU A 104 -7.73 -18.34 -2.34
N GLU A 105 -6.62 -19.07 -2.42
CA GLU A 105 -5.72 -19.28 -1.26
C GLU A 105 -5.19 -17.94 -0.72
N LYS A 106 -4.89 -16.99 -1.61
CA LYS A 106 -4.46 -15.64 -1.24
C LYS A 106 -5.57 -14.84 -0.59
N GLU A 107 -6.80 -14.87 -1.12
CA GLU A 107 -7.94 -14.19 -0.52
C GLU A 107 -8.21 -14.69 0.90
N ILE A 108 -8.13 -16.02 1.12
CA ILE A 108 -8.26 -16.61 2.46
C ILE A 108 -7.16 -16.09 3.38
N ALA A 109 -5.90 -16.09 2.94
CA ALA A 109 -4.79 -15.58 3.74
C ALA A 109 -4.95 -14.08 4.06
N ASN A 110 -5.40 -13.27 3.10
CA ASN A 110 -5.64 -11.85 3.28
C ASN A 110 -6.76 -11.58 4.30
N LEU A 111 -7.86 -12.34 4.24
CA LEU A 111 -8.94 -12.26 5.22
C LEU A 111 -8.44 -12.61 6.62
N VAL A 112 -7.76 -13.75 6.78
CA VAL A 112 -7.21 -14.18 8.07
C VAL A 112 -6.25 -13.14 8.65
N ASN A 113 -5.35 -12.60 7.83
CA ASN A 113 -4.42 -11.55 8.26
C ASN A 113 -5.15 -10.26 8.66
N SER A 114 -6.17 -9.86 7.90
CA SER A 114 -6.98 -8.67 8.23
C SER A 114 -7.64 -8.81 9.60
N TYR A 115 -8.27 -9.97 9.88
CA TYR A 115 -8.87 -10.24 11.19
C TYR A 115 -7.85 -10.22 12.33
N ARG A 116 -6.65 -10.77 12.13
CA ARG A 116 -5.58 -10.78 13.13
C ARG A 116 -5.03 -9.39 13.45
N THR A 117 -5.18 -8.43 12.53
CA THR A 117 -4.74 -7.04 12.75
C THR A 117 -5.76 -6.17 13.47
N LEU A 118 -6.98 -6.68 13.68
CA LEU A 118 -8.01 -5.95 14.41
C LEU A 118 -7.65 -5.89 15.89
N ASP A 119 -7.55 -4.67 16.40
CA ASP A 119 -7.42 -4.38 17.82
C ASP A 119 -8.83 -4.12 18.37
N SER A 120 -9.27 -4.95 19.32
CA SER A 120 -10.62 -4.85 19.88
C SER A 120 -10.85 -3.54 20.63
N GLU A 121 -9.82 -2.96 21.25
CA GLU A 121 -9.95 -1.70 21.98
C GLU A 121 -10.13 -0.54 21.00
N GLN A 122 -9.30 -0.48 19.95
CA GLN A 122 -9.42 0.54 18.90
C GLN A 122 -10.77 0.45 18.19
N LEU A 123 -11.25 -0.77 17.93
CA LEU A 123 -12.55 -0.99 17.32
C LEU A 123 -13.68 -0.48 18.23
N GLN A 124 -13.63 -0.76 19.52
CA GLN A 124 -14.62 -0.29 20.48
C GLN A 124 -14.64 1.24 20.57
N GLN A 125 -13.47 1.88 20.56
CA GLN A 125 -13.35 3.35 20.54
C GLN A 125 -13.98 3.94 19.27
N ALA A 126 -13.70 3.35 18.09
CA ALA A 126 -14.28 3.78 16.83
C ALA A 126 -15.82 3.64 16.82
N VAL A 127 -16.35 2.51 17.31
CA VAL A 127 -17.79 2.28 17.44
C VAL A 127 -18.44 3.32 18.35
N SER A 128 -17.84 3.59 19.53
CA SER A 128 -18.35 4.59 20.47
C SER A 128 -18.34 6.00 19.87
N ALA A 129 -17.26 6.37 19.17
CA ALA A 129 -17.16 7.67 18.51
C ALA A 129 -18.25 7.84 17.45
N ILE A 130 -18.46 6.83 16.60
CA ILE A 130 -19.51 6.83 15.57
C ILE A 130 -20.91 6.95 16.21
N ALA A 131 -21.20 6.13 17.22
CA ALA A 131 -22.52 6.07 17.86
C ALA A 131 -22.90 7.36 18.62
N GLN A 132 -21.91 8.06 19.19
CA GLN A 132 -22.11 9.29 19.96
C GLN A 132 -22.00 10.56 19.09
N SER A 133 -21.61 10.43 17.83
CA SER A 133 -21.42 11.58 16.95
C SER A 133 -22.75 12.23 16.58
N ARG A 134 -22.70 13.53 16.33
CA ARG A 134 -23.81 14.27 15.72
C ARG A 134 -23.95 13.91 14.24
N ARG A 135 -22.82 13.74 13.54
CA ARG A 135 -22.74 13.44 12.11
C ARG A 135 -21.55 12.53 11.83
N VAL A 136 -21.75 11.58 10.92
CA VAL A 136 -20.68 10.79 10.33
C VAL A 136 -20.45 11.20 8.88
N VAL A 137 -19.22 11.56 8.54
CA VAL A 137 -18.80 11.83 7.17
C VAL A 137 -17.91 10.71 6.68
N VAL A 138 -18.33 10.00 5.64
CA VAL A 138 -17.54 8.96 4.99
C VAL A 138 -16.92 9.54 3.73
N MET A 139 -15.60 9.40 3.57
CA MET A 139 -14.87 9.96 2.45
C MET A 139 -13.90 8.97 1.83
N GLY A 140 -13.84 8.95 0.49
CA GLY A 140 -12.92 8.16 -0.29
C GLY A 140 -12.71 8.74 -1.68
N TRP A 141 -11.65 8.29 -2.38
CA TRP A 141 -11.40 8.69 -3.76
C TRP A 141 -11.11 7.50 -4.65
N ARG A 142 -11.48 7.61 -5.93
CA ARG A 142 -11.26 6.58 -6.95
C ARG A 142 -11.81 5.23 -6.48
N HIS A 143 -10.97 4.20 -6.36
CA HIS A 143 -11.39 2.87 -5.89
C HIS A 143 -11.89 2.88 -4.43
N SER A 144 -11.31 3.73 -3.57
CA SER A 144 -11.74 3.84 -2.18
C SER A 144 -13.13 4.46 -2.05
N GLN A 145 -13.63 5.16 -3.09
CA GLN A 145 -14.99 5.70 -3.08
C GLN A 145 -16.06 4.60 -3.09
N THR A 146 -15.80 3.45 -3.72
CA THR A 146 -16.73 2.31 -3.71
C THR A 146 -16.89 1.74 -2.30
N ILE A 147 -15.80 1.64 -1.55
CA ILE A 147 -15.84 1.19 -0.15
C ILE A 147 -16.50 2.24 0.75
N ALA A 148 -16.20 3.52 0.54
CA ALA A 148 -16.87 4.62 1.25
C ALA A 148 -18.40 4.60 1.01
N GLN A 149 -18.85 4.29 -0.21
CA GLN A 149 -20.27 4.13 -0.54
C GLN A 149 -20.92 2.97 0.21
N LEU A 150 -20.23 1.83 0.34
CA LEU A 150 -20.71 0.68 1.10
C LEU A 150 -20.90 1.05 2.59
N ILE A 151 -19.87 1.63 3.21
CA ILE A 151 -19.94 2.09 4.60
C ILE A 151 -21.06 3.11 4.80
N TYR A 152 -21.19 4.08 3.89
CA TYR A 152 -22.30 5.04 3.91
C TYR A 152 -23.66 4.34 3.87
N ARG A 153 -23.83 3.36 2.98
CA ARG A 153 -25.09 2.62 2.84
C ARG A 153 -25.45 1.90 4.14
N ASP A 154 -24.48 1.27 4.78
CA ASP A 154 -24.71 0.54 6.03
C ASP A 154 -25.05 1.50 7.17
N LEU A 155 -24.30 2.60 7.30
CA LEU A 155 -24.48 3.57 8.39
C LEU A 155 -25.78 4.38 8.31
N VAL A 156 -26.29 4.69 7.11
CA VAL A 156 -27.56 5.43 6.95
C VAL A 156 -28.74 4.72 7.61
N HIS A 157 -28.68 3.39 7.79
CA HIS A 157 -29.75 2.64 8.45
C HIS A 157 -29.74 2.80 9.98
N ILE A 158 -28.61 3.20 10.58
CA ILE A 158 -28.41 3.17 12.04
C ILE A 158 -28.00 4.51 12.65
N HIS A 159 -27.52 5.46 11.84
CA HIS A 159 -27.06 6.76 12.30
C HIS A 159 -27.89 7.89 11.66
N PRO A 160 -28.33 8.90 12.44
CA PRO A 160 -29.31 9.90 11.97
C PRO A 160 -28.78 10.87 10.90
N ASP A 161 -27.50 11.23 10.92
CA ASP A 161 -26.87 12.11 9.91
C ASP A 161 -25.58 11.48 9.40
N VAL A 162 -25.62 10.94 8.18
CA VAL A 162 -24.47 10.36 7.49
C VAL A 162 -24.31 11.06 6.14
N ARG A 163 -23.07 11.46 5.80
CA ARG A 163 -22.75 12.09 4.52
C ARG A 163 -21.63 11.36 3.82
N LEU A 164 -21.78 11.14 2.52
CA LEU A 164 -20.72 10.64 1.65
C LEU A 164 -20.07 11.79 0.89
N LEU A 165 -18.73 11.86 0.92
CA LEU A 165 -17.92 12.84 0.20
C LEU A 165 -16.81 12.16 -0.62
N PRO A 166 -16.30 12.82 -1.67
CA PRO A 166 -16.89 13.99 -2.33
C PRO A 166 -18.13 13.60 -3.13
N ARG A 167 -19.11 14.51 -3.24
CA ARG A 167 -20.18 14.36 -4.22
C ARG A 167 -19.77 14.99 -5.55
N PRO A 168 -20.30 14.52 -6.69
CA PRO A 168 -20.02 15.14 -7.97
C PRO A 168 -20.37 16.63 -7.95
N GLY A 169 -19.38 17.49 -8.22
CA GLY A 169 -19.57 18.94 -8.27
C GLY A 169 -19.29 19.70 -6.98
N ASP A 170 -19.11 19.03 -5.84
CA ASP A 170 -18.86 19.69 -4.56
C ASP A 170 -17.39 20.09 -4.37
N SER A 171 -17.16 21.24 -3.75
CA SER A 171 -15.88 21.54 -3.10
C SER A 171 -15.82 20.86 -1.74
N LEU A 172 -14.73 20.14 -1.46
CA LEU A 172 -14.50 19.52 -0.16
C LEU A 172 -14.47 20.57 0.97
N ALA A 173 -14.02 21.79 0.66
CA ALA A 173 -13.85 22.87 1.63
C ALA A 173 -15.17 23.27 2.31
N GLU A 174 -16.27 23.32 1.55
CA GLU A 174 -17.59 23.69 2.06
C GLU A 174 -18.10 22.69 3.11
N HIS A 175 -17.81 21.41 2.88
CA HIS A 175 -18.23 20.34 3.77
C HIS A 175 -17.34 20.23 5.01
N LEU A 176 -16.02 20.41 4.84
CA LEU A 176 -15.07 20.40 5.95
C LEU A 176 -15.26 21.60 6.87
N ALA A 177 -15.59 22.78 6.34
CA ALA A 177 -15.86 23.97 7.14
C ALA A 177 -17.07 23.83 8.07
N ALA A 178 -18.02 22.94 7.73
CA ALA A 178 -19.21 22.69 8.54
C ALA A 178 -19.01 21.64 9.65
N LEU A 179 -17.81 21.05 9.75
CA LEU A 179 -17.48 20.05 10.77
C LEU A 179 -17.12 20.71 12.10
N ASN A 180 -17.51 20.06 13.20
CA ASN A 180 -17.10 20.44 14.55
C ASN A 180 -16.67 19.21 15.37
N GLN A 181 -16.35 19.42 16.65
CA GLN A 181 -15.82 18.38 17.56
C GLN A 181 -16.82 17.24 17.85
N GLN A 182 -18.09 17.39 17.49
CA GLN A 182 -19.12 16.36 17.66
C GLN A 182 -19.30 15.50 16.40
N ASP A 183 -18.56 15.78 15.33
CA ASP A 183 -18.66 15.04 14.07
C ASP A 183 -17.50 14.05 13.92
N VAL A 184 -17.76 12.92 13.28
CA VAL A 184 -16.76 11.88 12.99
C VAL A 184 -16.52 11.80 11.49
N VAL A 185 -15.26 11.63 11.09
CA VAL A 185 -14.87 11.45 9.70
C VAL A 185 -14.21 10.08 9.51
N ILE A 186 -14.77 9.27 8.60
CA ILE A 186 -14.23 7.98 8.18
C ILE A 186 -13.54 8.17 6.83
N CYS A 187 -12.21 8.14 6.83
CA CYS A 187 -11.39 8.26 5.63
C CYS A 187 -11.00 6.89 5.10
N VAL A 188 -11.50 6.54 3.90
CA VAL A 188 -11.12 5.32 3.20
C VAL A 188 -10.07 5.67 2.15
N GLY A 189 -8.88 5.09 2.29
CA GLY A 189 -7.79 5.29 1.34
C GLY A 189 -6.93 4.05 1.22
N CYS A 190 -6.73 3.58 -0.01
CA CYS A 190 -5.61 2.69 -0.32
C CYS A 190 -4.39 3.57 -0.63
N VAL A 191 -3.40 3.55 0.26
CA VAL A 191 -2.12 4.22 -0.01
C VAL A 191 -1.40 3.41 -1.09
N VAL A 192 -1.59 3.78 -2.35
CA VAL A 192 -0.55 3.53 -3.36
C VAL A 192 0.50 4.58 -3.08
N ALA A 193 1.69 4.17 -2.63
CA ALA A 193 2.79 5.08 -2.35
C ALA A 193 3.15 5.85 -3.64
N CYS A 194 2.50 6.99 -3.86
CA CYS A 194 2.84 7.91 -4.92
C CYS A 194 4.01 8.76 -4.39
N LEU A 195 5.21 8.20 -4.45
CA LEU A 195 6.46 8.88 -4.19
C LEU A 195 6.70 9.93 -5.27
N ARG A 196 6.10 11.12 -5.12
CA ARG A 196 6.66 12.43 -5.47
C ARG A 196 5.61 13.52 -5.26
N TRP A 197 5.56 14.07 -4.05
CA TRP A 197 5.17 15.46 -3.88
C TRP A 197 6.45 16.29 -3.96
N LYS A 198 6.82 16.74 -5.17
CA LYS A 198 7.79 17.83 -5.30
C LYS A 198 7.12 19.06 -4.69
N ARG A 199 7.50 19.42 -3.46
CA ARG A 199 7.37 20.81 -2.99
C ARG A 199 8.09 21.68 -4.03
N ARG A 200 7.33 22.50 -4.75
CA ARG A 200 7.82 23.79 -5.21
C ARG A 200 7.42 24.80 -4.16
#